data_AF-A0A5P2CAQ0-F1
#
_entry.id   AF-A0A5P2CAQ0-F1
#
_cell.length_a   1.000
_cell.length_b   1.000
_cell.length_c   1.000
_cell.angle_alpha   90.00
_cell.angle_beta   90.00
_cell.angle_gamma   90.00
#
_symmetry.space_group_name_H-M   'P 1'
#
loop_
_entity.id
_entity.type
_entity.pdbx_description
1 polymer ?
#
loop_
_entity_poly.entity_id
_entity_poly.type
_entity_poly.pdbx_seq_one_letter_code
_entity_poly.pdbx_strand_id
1 'polypeptide(L)'
;MRRATMPHAAQQVTAAASAGDASLVAEVIKLRAENDQLARALSSRAVIDQARGMLMAVAPCSSERAWGLLVDVSQHCNVKLRDVAAALVATTREEELPEQMRRELRRALGRLHDRW
;
A
#
# COMPACT_ATOMS: atom_id res chain seq x y z
N MET A 1 14.96 -55.22 43.89
CA MET A 1 15.39 -54.24 42.88
C MET A 1 14.16 -53.63 42.20
N ARG A 2 14.07 -52.31 42.01
CA ARG A 2 13.08 -51.67 41.12
C ARG A 2 13.84 -50.79 40.12
N ARG A 3 13.59 -50.96 38.82
CA ARG A 3 14.06 -50.03 37.77
C ARG A 3 13.05 -48.90 37.63
N ALA A 4 13.50 -47.65 37.79
CA ALA A 4 12.69 -46.48 37.47
C ALA A 4 12.93 -46.10 36.01
N THR A 5 11.92 -46.26 35.15
CA THR A 5 12.03 -46.00 33.70
C THR A 5 10.86 -45.12 33.26
N MET A 6 10.91 -43.84 33.66
CA MET A 6 9.86 -42.84 33.40
C MET A 6 10.30 -41.46 32.81
N PRO A 7 11.56 -41.18 32.42
CA PRO A 7 11.88 -39.82 31.90
C PRO A 7 11.36 -39.56 30.48
N HIS A 8 11.43 -40.56 29.59
CA HIS A 8 11.33 -40.29 28.15
C HIS A 8 9.92 -39.93 27.67
N ALA A 9 8.87 -40.53 28.24
CA ALA A 9 7.48 -40.22 27.88
C ALA A 9 7.09 -38.77 28.21
N ALA A 10 7.51 -38.26 29.38
CA ALA A 10 7.29 -36.86 29.75
C ALA A 10 8.03 -35.89 28.81
N GLN A 11 9.25 -36.24 28.39
CA GLN A 11 10.02 -35.47 27.40
C GLN A 11 9.37 -35.49 26.00
N GLN A 12 8.78 -36.61 25.56
CA GLN A 12 8.07 -36.66 24.28
C GLN A 12 6.80 -35.77 24.30
N VAL A 13 6.04 -35.75 25.40
CA VAL A 13 4.86 -34.89 25.54
C VAL A 13 5.23 -33.40 25.56
N THR A 14 6.29 -33.01 26.26
CA THR A 14 6.77 -31.61 26.25
C THR A 14 7.36 -31.20 24.91
N ALA A 15 8.10 -32.09 24.23
CA ALA A 15 8.59 -31.83 22.88
C ALA A 15 7.43 -31.63 21.88
N ALA A 16 6.41 -32.49 21.92
CA ALA A 16 5.23 -32.38 21.06
C ALA A 16 4.44 -31.08 21.31
N ALA A 17 4.27 -30.67 22.58
CA ALA A 17 3.66 -29.38 22.92
C ALA A 17 4.47 -28.21 22.34
N SER A 18 5.79 -28.17 22.59
CA SER A 18 6.65 -27.09 22.09
C SER A 18 6.74 -27.02 20.55
N ALA A 19 6.58 -28.15 19.85
CA ALA A 19 6.46 -28.18 18.39
C ALA A 19 5.12 -27.61 17.91
N GLY A 20 4.03 -27.86 18.62
CA GLY A 20 2.73 -27.23 18.39
C GLY A 20 2.79 -25.71 18.59
N ASP A 21 3.36 -25.26 19.72
CA ASP A 21 3.56 -23.84 20.01
C ASP A 21 4.43 -23.15 18.95
N ALA A 22 5.53 -23.79 18.52
CA ALA A 22 6.38 -23.27 17.45
C ALA A 22 5.65 -23.16 16.10
N SER A 23 4.77 -24.13 15.77
CA SER A 23 3.93 -24.07 14.58
C SER A 23 2.92 -22.92 14.63
N LEU A 24 2.26 -22.73 15.78
CA LEU A 24 1.33 -21.62 15.99
C LEU A 24 2.04 -20.25 15.92
N VAL A 25 3.24 -20.13 16.48
CA VAL A 25 4.07 -18.92 16.36
C VAL A 25 4.46 -18.65 14.90
N ALA A 26 4.87 -19.68 14.15
CA ALA A 26 5.21 -19.53 12.73
C ALA A 26 3.99 -19.10 11.88
N GLU A 27 2.81 -19.66 12.15
CA GLU A 27 1.56 -19.28 11.49
C GLU A 27 1.14 -17.84 11.83
N VAL A 28 1.25 -17.41 13.09
CA VAL A 28 0.99 -16.02 13.51
C VAL A 28 1.98 -15.04 12.85
N ILE A 29 3.25 -15.41 12.68
CA ILE A 29 4.24 -14.59 11.96
C ILE A 29 3.85 -14.45 10.48
N LYS A 30 3.49 -15.55 9.82
CA LYS A 30 3.02 -15.55 8.42
C LYS A 30 1.80 -14.67 8.24
N LEU A 31 0.75 -14.87 9.04
CA LEU A 31 -0.51 -14.13 8.95
C LEU A 31 -0.32 -12.63 9.19
N ARG A 32 0.60 -12.23 10.08
CA ARG A 32 0.99 -10.82 10.25
C ARG A 32 1.66 -10.24 9.01
N ALA A 33 2.60 -10.96 8.41
CA ALA A 33 3.28 -10.51 7.19
C ALA A 33 2.32 -10.38 5.98
N GLU A 34 1.37 -11.30 5.85
CA GLU A 34 0.29 -11.22 4.84
C GLU A 34 -0.67 -10.04 5.11
N ASN A 35 -1.08 -9.83 6.36
CA ASN A 35 -1.93 -8.69 6.75
C ASN A 35 -1.25 -7.35 6.46
N ASP A 36 0.03 -7.21 6.83
CA ASP A 36 0.87 -6.06 6.52
C ASP A 36 0.98 -5.80 5.01
N GLN A 37 1.08 -6.84 4.19
CA GLN A 37 1.13 -6.71 2.73
C GLN A 37 -0.21 -6.24 2.15
N LEU A 38 -1.33 -6.78 2.65
CA LEU A 38 -2.68 -6.35 2.28
C LEU A 38 -2.95 -4.90 2.72
N ALA A 39 -2.54 -4.52 3.94
CA ALA A 39 -2.66 -3.15 4.45
C ALA A 39 -1.88 -2.14 3.60
N ARG A 40 -0.65 -2.48 3.17
CA ARG A 40 0.15 -1.67 2.22
C ARG A 40 -0.50 -1.56 0.84
N ALA A 41 -1.14 -2.63 0.35
CA ALA A 41 -1.87 -2.59 -0.91
C ALA A 41 -3.10 -1.68 -0.82
N LEU A 42 -3.92 -1.85 0.23
CA LEU A 42 -5.13 -1.06 0.47
C LEU A 42 -4.84 0.43 0.69
N SER A 43 -3.82 0.79 1.48
CA SER A 43 -3.45 2.20 1.70
C SER A 43 -2.96 2.87 0.41
N SER A 44 -2.19 2.15 -0.42
CA SER A 44 -1.76 2.66 -1.73
C SER A 44 -2.94 2.90 -2.68
N ARG A 45 -3.98 2.05 -2.63
CA ARG A 45 -5.20 2.25 -3.42
C ARG A 45 -6.03 3.41 -2.91
N ALA A 46 -6.18 3.55 -1.59
CA ALA A 46 -6.95 4.63 -0.97
C ALA A 46 -6.40 6.02 -1.30
N VAL A 47 -5.07 6.24 -1.21
CA VAL A 47 -4.47 7.54 -1.56
C VAL A 47 -4.56 7.85 -3.07
N ILE A 48 -4.47 6.83 -3.92
CA ILE A 48 -4.68 6.94 -5.36
C ILE A 48 -6.11 7.37 -5.68
N ASP A 49 -7.11 6.74 -5.06
CA ASP A 49 -8.52 7.03 -5.32
C ASP A 49 -8.95 8.40 -4.71
N GLN A 50 -8.31 8.85 -3.62
CA GLN A 50 -8.41 10.22 -3.11
C GLN A 50 -7.86 11.25 -4.11
N ALA A 51 -6.61 11.07 -4.59
CA ALA A 51 -6.01 11.98 -5.57
C ALA A 51 -6.81 12.03 -6.88
N ARG A 52 -7.37 10.90 -7.32
CA ARG A 52 -8.28 10.81 -8.47
C ARG A 52 -9.54 11.66 -8.26
N GLY A 53 -10.17 11.56 -7.09
CA GLY A 53 -11.33 12.38 -6.72
C GLY A 53 -11.02 13.88 -6.66
N MET A 54 -9.85 14.27 -6.14
CA MET A 54 -9.39 15.66 -6.15
C MET A 54 -9.25 16.20 -7.59
N LEU A 55 -8.66 15.43 -8.50
CA LEU A 55 -8.55 15.83 -9.91
C LEU A 55 -9.91 15.96 -10.60
N MET A 56 -10.86 15.07 -10.32
CA MET A 56 -12.24 15.18 -10.83
C MET A 56 -12.97 16.43 -10.33
N ALA A 57 -12.67 16.90 -9.11
CA ALA A 57 -13.26 18.10 -8.53
C ALA A 57 -12.61 19.40 -9.04
N VAL A 58 -11.29 19.41 -9.24
CA VAL A 58 -10.53 20.59 -9.73
C VAL A 58 -10.65 20.76 -11.25
N ALA A 59 -10.75 19.66 -11.99
CA ALA A 59 -10.93 19.65 -13.45
C ALA A 59 -12.09 18.69 -13.79
N PRO A 60 -13.32 19.20 -14.03
CA PRO A 60 -14.51 18.38 -14.27
C PRO A 60 -14.33 17.34 -15.40
N CYS A 61 -14.05 16.10 -15.01
CA CYS A 61 -13.76 15.00 -15.93
C CYS A 61 -14.14 13.64 -15.33
N SER A 62 -14.18 12.60 -16.17
CA SER A 62 -14.47 11.24 -15.73
C SER A 62 -13.35 10.67 -14.85
N SER A 63 -13.68 9.71 -13.99
CA SER A 63 -12.72 8.94 -13.18
C SER A 63 -11.59 8.29 -14.02
N GLU A 64 -11.88 7.96 -15.28
CA GLU A 64 -10.92 7.48 -16.27
C GLU A 64 -10.00 8.60 -16.79
N ARG A 65 -10.53 9.78 -17.13
CA ARG A 65 -9.70 10.96 -17.49
C ARG A 65 -8.80 11.38 -16.33
N ALA A 66 -9.32 11.38 -15.09
CA ALA A 66 -8.54 11.67 -13.88
C ALA A 66 -7.45 10.62 -13.59
N TRP A 67 -7.73 9.33 -13.82
CA TRP A 67 -6.72 8.27 -13.78
C TRP A 67 -5.63 8.47 -14.84
N GLY A 68 -6.03 8.82 -16.07
CA GLY A 68 -5.13 9.16 -17.16
C GLY A 68 -4.15 10.28 -16.78
N LEU A 69 -4.63 11.34 -16.11
CA LEU A 69 -3.77 12.42 -15.59
C LEU A 69 -2.74 11.93 -14.57
N LEU A 70 -3.13 11.07 -13.61
CA LEU A 70 -2.20 10.49 -12.63
C LEU A 70 -1.11 9.64 -13.29
N VAL A 71 -1.47 8.85 -14.30
CA VAL A 71 -0.53 8.05 -15.10
C VAL A 71 0.40 8.95 -15.92
N ASP A 72 -0.15 9.96 -16.60
CA ASP A 72 0.58 10.92 -17.44
C ASP A 72 1.65 11.69 -16.63
N VAL A 73 1.27 12.22 -15.45
CA VAL A 73 2.20 12.89 -14.53
C VAL A 73 3.23 11.91 -13.95
N SER A 74 2.82 10.70 -13.55
CA SER A 74 3.71 9.65 -13.03
C SER A 74 4.80 9.28 -14.04
N GLN A 75 4.45 9.13 -15.32
CA GLN A 75 5.39 8.84 -16.40
C GLN A 75 6.33 10.02 -16.67
N HIS A 76 5.81 11.23 -16.87
CA HIS A 76 6.63 12.42 -17.15
C HIS A 76 7.54 12.84 -15.98
N CYS A 77 7.20 12.44 -14.75
CA CYS A 77 8.05 12.66 -13.57
C CYS A 77 9.02 11.50 -13.30
N ASN A 78 8.82 10.32 -13.90
CA ASN A 78 9.48 9.07 -13.53
C ASN A 78 9.35 8.74 -12.01
N VAL A 79 8.18 9.01 -11.45
CA VAL A 79 7.83 8.80 -10.03
C VAL A 79 6.64 7.84 -9.95
N LYS A 80 6.62 6.93 -8.97
CA LYS A 80 5.56 5.92 -8.84
C LYS A 80 4.21 6.61 -8.61
N LEU A 81 3.16 6.13 -9.28
CA LEU A 81 1.82 6.76 -9.27
C LEU A 81 1.26 6.98 -7.86
N ARG A 82 1.47 6.05 -6.93
CA ARG A 82 1.07 6.19 -5.51
C ARG A 82 1.80 7.34 -4.79
N ASP A 83 3.04 7.64 -5.17
CA ASP A 83 3.88 8.67 -4.56
C ASP A 83 3.47 10.05 -5.15
N VAL A 84 3.08 10.11 -6.44
CA VAL A 84 2.38 11.25 -7.06
C VAL A 84 1.03 11.51 -6.39
N ALA A 85 0.23 10.47 -6.16
CA ALA A 85 -1.05 10.57 -5.48
C ALA A 85 -0.90 11.06 -4.03
N ALA A 86 0.10 10.57 -3.29
CA ALA A 86 0.41 11.06 -1.95
C ALA A 86 0.79 12.54 -1.95
N ALA A 87 1.64 12.99 -2.88
CA ALA A 87 2.00 14.41 -3.01
C ALA A 87 0.79 15.30 -3.38
N LEU A 88 -0.16 14.80 -4.19
CA LEU A 88 -1.41 15.49 -4.47
C LEU A 88 -2.31 15.58 -3.24
N VAL A 89 -2.50 14.49 -2.49
CA VAL A 89 -3.30 14.49 -1.25
C VAL A 89 -2.66 15.37 -0.17
N ALA A 90 -1.34 15.46 -0.12
CA ALA A 90 -0.60 16.33 0.80
C ALA A 90 -0.96 17.82 0.63
N THR A 91 -1.30 18.30 -0.58
CA THR A 91 -1.68 19.71 -0.78
C THR A 91 -3.02 20.08 -0.11
N THR A 92 -3.79 19.11 0.40
CA THR A 92 -4.95 19.38 1.28
C THR A 92 -4.56 19.86 2.67
N ARG A 93 -3.27 19.80 3.01
CA ARG A 93 -2.65 20.20 4.29
C ARG A 93 -1.64 21.33 4.10
N GLU A 94 -1.84 22.14 3.06
CA GLU A 94 -0.99 23.29 2.69
C GLU A 94 0.46 22.92 2.26
N GLU A 95 0.77 21.63 2.08
CA GLU A 95 2.06 21.17 1.54
C GLU A 95 2.20 21.52 0.04
N GLU A 96 3.35 22.04 -0.38
CA GLU A 96 3.60 22.37 -1.80
C GLU A 96 3.84 21.13 -2.66
N LEU A 97 3.07 21.00 -3.75
CA LEU A 97 3.35 20.01 -4.79
C LEU A 97 4.71 20.31 -5.48
N PRO A 98 5.67 19.36 -5.54
CA PRO A 98 7.00 19.59 -6.12
C PRO A 98 6.94 20.16 -7.55
N GLU A 99 7.77 21.16 -7.88
CA GLU A 99 7.61 21.96 -9.11
C GLU A 99 7.56 21.10 -10.38
N GLN A 100 8.43 20.08 -10.50
CA GLN A 100 8.37 19.14 -11.62
C GLN A 100 6.97 18.54 -11.77
N MET A 101 6.41 17.97 -10.70
CA MET A 101 5.08 17.37 -10.69
C MET A 101 3.98 18.40 -10.95
N ARG A 102 4.11 19.60 -10.38
CA ARG A 102 3.21 20.74 -10.57
C ARG A 102 3.20 21.26 -12.01
N ARG A 103 4.35 21.28 -12.68
CA ARG A 103 4.50 21.66 -14.08
C ARG A 103 3.94 20.60 -15.02
N GLU A 104 4.26 19.32 -14.79
CA GLU A 104 3.72 18.24 -15.62
C GLU A 104 2.20 18.08 -15.42
N LEU A 105 1.67 18.32 -14.20
CA LEU A 105 0.23 18.38 -13.95
C LEU A 105 -0.45 19.52 -14.73
N ARG A 106 0.11 20.74 -14.71
CA ARG A 106 -0.41 21.87 -15.54
C ARG A 106 -0.42 21.51 -17.02
N ARG A 107 0.62 20.84 -17.52
CA ARG A 107 0.72 20.38 -18.93
C ARG A 107 -0.32 19.31 -19.25
N ALA A 108 -0.51 18.32 -18.38
CA ALA A 108 -1.51 17.28 -18.53
C ALA A 108 -2.94 17.85 -18.50
N LEU A 109 -3.21 18.83 -17.64
CA LEU A 109 -4.47 19.57 -17.58
C LEU A 109 -4.70 20.46 -18.81
N GLY A 110 -3.67 21.09 -19.39
CA GLY A 110 -3.78 21.78 -20.69
C GLY A 110 -4.29 20.83 -21.78
N ARG A 111 -3.55 19.71 -21.97
CA ARG A 111 -3.92 18.62 -22.88
C ARG A 111 -5.30 18.00 -22.60
N LEU A 112 -5.91 18.25 -21.44
CA LEU A 112 -7.26 17.79 -21.10
C LEU A 112 -8.34 18.74 -21.62
N HIS A 113 -8.04 20.04 -21.68
CA HIS A 113 -8.94 21.10 -22.15
C HIS A 113 -8.87 21.27 -23.68
N ASP A 114 -7.71 21.05 -24.30
CA ASP A 114 -7.49 21.07 -25.77
C ASP A 114 -8.25 19.95 -26.54
N ARG A 115 -9.21 19.27 -25.89
CA ARG A 115 -10.00 18.13 -26.40
C ARG A 115 -11.49 18.28 -26.07
N TRP A 116 -11.98 19.51 -26.18
CA TRP A 116 -13.39 19.93 -26.13
C TRP A 116 -13.65 20.96 -27.23
#